data_AF-A0A7Z0JCC8-F1
#
_entry.id   AF-A0A7Z0JCC8-F1
#
_cell.length_a   1.000
_cell.length_b   1.000
_cell.length_c   1.000
_cell.angle_alpha   90.00
_cell.angle_beta   90.00
_cell.angle_gamma   90.00
#
_symmetry.space_group_name_H-M   'P 1'
#
loop_
_entity.id
_entity.type
_entity.pdbx_description
1 polymer ?
#
loop_
_entity_poly.entity_id
_entity_poly.type
_entity_poly.pdbx_seq_one_letter_code
_entity_poly.pdbx_strand_id
1 'polypeptide(L)'
;MASDQGRHGDGGMVGNHGYSDDKQSHINRLRRIEGQIRGLQRMVEDDQYCIDILTQTSAVNKALRSFALSMLDEHLKHCVANAVANGGDEADEKVREASDAIARLVRS
;
A
#
# COMPACT_ATOMS: atom_id res chain seq x y z
N MET A 1 32.22 26.59 39.27
CA MET A 1 31.69 26.43 37.90
C MET A 1 32.09 25.03 37.45
N ALA A 2 31.50 23.95 37.96
CA ALA A 2 30.12 23.50 37.81
C ALA A 2 29.72 23.31 36.33
N SER A 3 29.72 22.03 35.92
CA SER A 3 28.83 21.40 34.94
C SER A 3 29.13 21.74 33.46
N ASP A 4 28.96 20.86 32.48
CA ASP A 4 28.20 19.62 32.41
C ASP A 4 28.70 18.79 31.22
N GLN A 5 28.72 17.48 31.42
CA GLN A 5 29.13 16.47 30.48
C GLN A 5 27.90 16.09 29.64
N GLY A 6 27.70 16.79 28.52
CA GLY A 6 26.56 16.58 27.63
C GLY A 6 26.76 15.46 26.62
N ARG A 7 26.58 14.21 27.08
CA ARG A 7 26.05 13.02 26.35
C ARG A 7 26.18 12.98 24.81
N HIS A 8 27.06 12.09 24.33
CA HIS A 8 26.89 11.41 23.05
C HIS A 8 25.66 10.49 23.13
N GLY A 9 24.53 10.98 22.62
CA GLY A 9 23.31 10.23 22.43
C GLY A 9 23.36 9.43 21.12
N ASP A 10 23.20 8.13 21.28
CA ASP A 10 22.74 7.13 20.33
C ASP A 10 21.88 7.69 19.18
N GLY A 11 22.27 7.34 17.96
CA GLY A 11 21.52 7.56 16.74
C GLY A 11 21.78 6.38 15.83
N GLY A 12 21.25 5.22 16.22
CA GLY A 12 21.29 3.98 15.46
C GLY A 12 21.00 4.17 13.97
N MET A 13 21.66 3.34 13.17
CA MET A 13 21.47 3.22 11.73
C MET A 13 20.00 2.89 11.42
N VAL A 14 19.17 3.91 11.23
CA VAL A 14 17.85 3.72 10.64
C VAL A 14 18.07 3.62 9.14
N GLY A 15 18.03 2.38 8.65
CA GLY A 15 18.03 2.09 7.23
C GLY A 15 17.02 2.98 6.51
N ASN A 16 17.51 3.73 5.53
CA ASN A 16 16.73 4.61 4.68
C ASN A 16 15.75 3.78 3.85
N HIS A 17 14.61 3.41 4.42
CA HIS A 17 13.47 2.89 3.69
C HIS A 17 12.92 4.04 2.84
N GLY A 18 13.33 4.08 1.57
CA GLY A 18 12.84 5.03 0.57
C GLY A 18 11.32 4.96 0.46
N TYR A 19 10.65 5.91 1.11
CA TYR A 19 9.19 6.01 1.16
C TYR A 19 8.82 7.50 1.15
N SER A 20 9.41 8.31 0.27
CA SER A 20 9.25 9.77 0.38
C SER A 20 8.20 10.40 -0.53
N ASP A 21 7.84 9.83 -1.69
CA ASP A 21 6.80 10.45 -2.56
C ASP A 21 5.49 9.65 -2.61
N ASP A 22 5.54 8.32 -2.74
CA ASP A 22 4.32 7.52 -2.92
C ASP A 22 3.61 7.15 -1.60
N LYS A 23 4.31 7.17 -0.46
CA LYS A 23 3.71 6.84 0.85
C LYS A 23 2.47 7.69 1.14
N GLN A 24 2.61 9.00 0.98
CA GLN A 24 1.54 9.93 1.27
C GLN A 24 0.38 9.76 0.28
N SER A 25 0.68 9.46 -0.99
CA SER A 25 -0.31 9.12 -2.02
C SER A 25 -1.12 7.88 -1.64
N HIS A 26 -0.45 6.80 -1.23
CA HIS A 26 -1.08 5.55 -0.77
C HIS A 26 -1.97 5.76 0.45
N ILE A 27 -1.46 6.48 1.47
CA ILE A 27 -2.25 6.83 2.66
C ILE A 27 -3.47 7.68 2.28
N ASN A 28 -3.32 8.65 1.37
CA ASN A 28 -4.43 9.47 0.91
C ASN A 28 -5.48 8.66 0.13
N ARG A 29 -5.07 7.63 -0.62
CA ARG A 29 -6.01 6.70 -1.29
C ARG A 29 -6.77 5.87 -0.26
N LEU A 30 -6.08 5.30 0.73
CA LEU A 30 -6.68 4.53 1.80
C LEU A 30 -7.69 5.35 2.63
N ARG A 31 -7.36 6.59 2.99
CA ARG A 31 -8.28 7.51 3.69
C ARG A 31 -9.57 7.79 2.89
N ARG A 32 -9.47 7.88 1.57
CA ARG A 32 -10.66 8.05 0.71
C ARG A 32 -11.51 6.78 0.71
N ILE A 33 -10.89 5.61 0.57
CA ILE A 33 -11.56 4.30 0.63
C ILE A 33 -12.28 4.14 1.97
N GLU A 34 -11.61 4.46 3.07
CA GLU A 34 -12.19 4.45 4.42
C GLU A 34 -13.42 5.35 4.53
N GLY A 35 -13.38 6.55 3.94
CA GLY A 35 -14.53 7.44 3.84
C GLY A 35 -15.69 6.85 3.03
N GLN A 36 -15.40 6.11 1.96
CA GLN A 36 -16.43 5.41 1.18
C GLN A 36 -17.05 4.25 1.97
N ILE A 37 -16.27 3.49 2.74
CA ILE A 37 -16.77 2.44 3.64
C ILE A 37 -17.71 3.03 4.70
N ARG A 38 -17.33 4.14 5.34
CA ARG A 38 -18.25 4.88 6.24
C ARG A 38 -19.51 5.36 5.54
N GLY A 39 -19.40 5.73 4.27
CA GLY A 39 -20.54 6.05 3.42
C GLY A 39 -21.49 4.86 3.30
N LEU A 40 -20.97 3.68 2.96
CA LEU A 40 -21.77 2.44 2.87
C LEU A 40 -22.47 2.09 4.18
N GLN A 41 -21.79 2.24 5.32
CA GLN A 41 -22.40 2.01 6.64
C GLN A 41 -23.65 2.88 6.83
N ARG A 42 -23.54 4.19 6.57
CA ARG A 42 -24.70 5.11 6.64
C ARG A 42 -25.80 4.74 5.66
N MET A 43 -25.46 4.36 4.43
CA MET A 43 -26.48 3.96 3.45
C MET A 43 -27.30 2.76 3.92
N VAL A 44 -26.67 1.82 4.63
CA VAL A 44 -27.36 0.67 5.23
C VAL A 44 -28.18 1.09 6.45
N GLU A 45 -27.63 1.93 7.33
CA GLU A 45 -28.34 2.47 8.51
C GLU A 45 -29.59 3.27 8.12
N ASP A 46 -29.53 3.97 6.99
CA ASP A 46 -30.62 4.79 6.45
C ASP A 46 -31.60 4.00 5.55
N ASP A 47 -31.49 2.67 5.49
CA ASP A 47 -32.31 1.78 4.64
C ASP A 47 -32.36 2.22 3.17
N GLN A 48 -31.23 2.70 2.63
CA GLN A 48 -31.16 3.17 1.23
C GLN A 48 -31.35 2.03 0.23
N TYR A 49 -31.75 2.42 -0.99
CA TYR A 49 -32.04 1.47 -2.05
C TYR A 49 -30.84 0.57 -2.37
N CYS A 50 -31.10 -0.75 -2.39
CA CYS A 50 -30.04 -1.76 -2.52
C CYS A 50 -29.16 -1.56 -3.76
N ILE A 51 -29.71 -1.06 -4.88
CA ILE A 51 -28.93 -0.83 -6.11
C ILE A 51 -27.91 0.31 -5.93
N ASP A 52 -28.23 1.32 -5.13
CA ASP A 52 -27.31 2.42 -4.86
C ASP A 52 -26.16 1.94 -3.96
N ILE A 53 -26.46 1.10 -2.96
CA ILE A 53 -25.45 0.45 -2.10
C ILE A 53 -24.51 -0.42 -2.93
N LEU A 54 -25.04 -1.22 -3.87
CA LEU A 54 -24.24 -2.07 -4.76
C LEU A 54 -23.37 -1.22 -5.72
N THR A 55 -23.89 -0.09 -6.19
CA THR A 55 -23.14 0.86 -7.02
C THR A 55 -21.97 1.45 -6.23
N GLN A 56 -22.21 1.88 -4.99
CA GLN A 56 -21.16 2.43 -4.14
C GLN A 56 -20.14 1.37 -3.72
N THR A 57 -20.57 0.12 -3.49
CA THR A 57 -19.68 -1.02 -3.22
C THR A 57 -18.76 -1.29 -4.42
N SER A 58 -19.29 -1.21 -5.64
CA SER A 58 -18.49 -1.33 -6.87
C SER A 58 -17.45 -0.21 -6.98
N ALA A 59 -17.79 1.02 -6.56
CA ALA A 59 -16.85 2.14 -6.52
C ALA A 59 -15.71 1.91 -5.51
N VAL A 60 -16.02 1.36 -4.33
CA VAL A 60 -15.01 0.97 -3.32
C VAL A 60 -14.07 -0.11 -3.87
N ASN A 61 -14.62 -1.15 -4.48
CA ASN A 61 -13.83 -2.24 -5.07
C ASN A 61 -12.89 -1.70 -6.16
N LYS A 62 -13.35 -0.78 -7.01
CA LYS A 62 -12.51 -0.13 -8.01
C LYS A 62 -11.36 0.68 -7.38
N ALA A 63 -11.63 1.38 -6.28
CA ALA A 63 -10.60 2.14 -5.56
C ALA A 63 -9.55 1.22 -4.91
N LEU A 64 -9.99 0.12 -4.28
CA LEU A 64 -9.10 -0.91 -3.73
C LEU A 64 -8.22 -1.57 -4.80
N ARG A 65 -8.81 -1.94 -5.94
CA ARG A 65 -8.06 -2.50 -7.09
C ARG A 65 -7.03 -1.49 -7.62
N SER A 66 -7.39 -0.21 -7.72
CA SER A 66 -6.44 0.83 -8.13
C SER A 66 -5.28 0.98 -7.15
N PHE A 67 -5.54 0.88 -5.85
CA PHE A 67 -4.49 0.91 -4.82
C PHE A 67 -3.59 -0.34 -4.88
N ALA A 68 -4.17 -1.53 -5.05
CA ALA A 68 -3.40 -2.76 -5.20
C ALA A 68 -2.46 -2.72 -6.42
N LEU A 69 -2.94 -2.19 -7.55
CA LEU A 69 -2.12 -2.01 -8.74
C LEU A 69 -0.97 -1.01 -8.54
N SER A 70 -1.18 0.08 -7.78
CA SER A 70 -0.09 1.02 -7.48
C SER A 70 0.98 0.41 -6.57
N MET A 71 0.57 -0.43 -5.59
CA MET A 71 1.53 -1.15 -4.74
C MET A 71 2.33 -2.18 -5.55
N LEU A 72 1.68 -2.86 -6.48
CA LEU A 72 2.35 -3.81 -7.37
C LEU A 72 3.38 -3.11 -8.26
N ASP A 73 3.02 -1.98 -8.87
CA ASP A 73 3.94 -1.19 -9.71
C ASP A 73 5.20 -0.77 -8.95
N GLU A 74 5.05 -0.32 -7.70
CA GLU A 74 6.18 0.01 -6.82
C GLU A 74 7.05 -1.23 -6.51
N HIS A 75 6.42 -2.37 -6.22
CA HIS A 75 7.13 -3.64 -5.97
C HIS A 75 7.94 -4.11 -7.19
N LEU A 76 7.36 -4.00 -8.39
CA LEU A 76 8.04 -4.36 -9.64
C LEU A 76 9.24 -3.44 -9.90
N LYS A 77 9.09 -2.13 -9.70
CA LYS A 77 10.14 -1.13 -9.93
C LYS A 77 11.30 -1.22 -8.97
N HIS A 78 11.06 -1.63 -7.73
CA HIS A 78 12.10 -1.66 -6.69
C HIS A 78 12.58 -3.08 -6.40
N CYS A 79 11.71 -3.94 -5.88
CA CYS A 79 12.12 -5.26 -5.41
C CYS A 79 12.49 -6.19 -6.58
N VAL A 80 11.61 -6.29 -7.59
CA VAL A 80 11.84 -7.20 -8.71
C VAL A 80 12.98 -6.68 -9.60
N ALA A 81 12.97 -5.39 -9.95
CA ALA A 81 14.04 -4.81 -10.78
C ALA A 81 15.43 -4.97 -10.15
N ASN A 82 15.56 -4.74 -8.82
CA ASN A 82 16.82 -4.94 -8.11
C ASN A 82 17.24 -6.41 -8.09
N ALA A 83 16.31 -7.33 -7.80
CA ALA A 83 16.61 -8.77 -7.78
C ALA A 83 17.05 -9.28 -9.16
N VAL A 84 16.37 -8.85 -10.23
CA VAL A 84 16.75 -9.19 -11.62
C VAL A 84 18.12 -8.64 -11.97
N ALA A 85 18.46 -7.42 -11.52
CA ALA A 85 19.79 -6.83 -11.75
C ALA A 85 20.92 -7.60 -11.04
N ASN A 86 20.63 -8.19 -9.87
CA ASN A 86 21.59 -8.99 -9.10
C ASN A 86 21.69 -10.44 -9.61
N GLY A 87 20.64 -10.96 -10.23
CA GLY A 87 20.57 -12.30 -10.81
C GLY A 87 20.47 -13.43 -9.79
N GLY A 88 20.52 -14.68 -10.28
CA GLY A 88 20.43 -15.89 -9.47
C GLY A 88 19.01 -16.20 -8.98
N ASP A 89 18.91 -17.11 -8.00
CA ASP A 89 17.64 -17.64 -7.50
C ASP A 89 16.69 -16.57 -6.92
N GLU A 90 17.25 -15.45 -6.42
CA GLU A 90 16.48 -14.32 -5.90
C GLU A 90 15.61 -13.65 -6.98
N ALA A 91 16.11 -13.58 -8.22
CA ALA A 91 15.36 -13.02 -9.33
C ALA A 91 14.11 -13.87 -9.65
N ASP A 92 14.29 -15.19 -9.73
CA ASP A 92 13.21 -16.13 -10.00
C ASP A 92 12.17 -16.15 -8.88
N GLU A 93 12.62 -16.08 -7.61
CA GLU A 93 11.74 -16.00 -6.46
C GLU A 93 10.86 -14.74 -6.48
N LYS A 94 11.47 -13.57 -6.72
CA LYS A 94 10.74 -12.29 -6.75
C LYS A 94 9.77 -12.17 -7.92
N VAL A 95 10.14 -12.70 -9.08
CA VAL A 95 9.22 -12.78 -10.23
C VAL A 95 8.04 -13.71 -9.93
N ARG A 96 8.26 -14.85 -9.27
CA ARG A 96 7.19 -15.77 -8.86
C ARG A 96 6.24 -15.11 -7.85
N GLU A 97 6.79 -14.43 -6.84
CA GLU A 97 6.00 -13.71 -5.83
C GLU A 97 5.07 -12.68 -6.48
N ALA A 98 5.60 -11.85 -7.38
CA ALA A 98 4.82 -10.85 -8.11
C ALA A 98 3.73 -11.50 -8.99
N SER A 99 4.07 -12.59 -9.69
CA SER A 99 3.12 -13.34 -10.53
C SER A 99 1.97 -13.92 -9.71
N ASP A 100 2.26 -14.48 -8.54
CA ASP A 100 1.24 -15.01 -7.63
C ASP A 100 0.34 -13.91 -7.07
N ALA A 101 0.91 -12.73 -6.75
CA ALA A 101 0.14 -11.57 -6.30
C ALA A 101 -0.83 -11.07 -7.39
N ILE A 102 -0.37 -10.95 -8.64
CA ILE A 102 -1.21 -10.62 -9.79
C ILE A 102 -2.34 -11.63 -9.95
N ALA A 103 -2.01 -12.92 -9.87
CA ALA A 103 -2.98 -13.98 -10.04
C ALA A 103 -4.10 -13.90 -8.99
N ARG A 104 -3.79 -13.52 -7.74
CA ARG A 104 -4.80 -13.26 -6.70
C ARG A 104 -5.66 -12.04 -7.02
N LEU A 105 -5.06 -10.94 -7.48
CA LEU A 105 -5.76 -9.69 -7.80
C LEU A 105 -6.72 -9.82 -8.99
N VAL A 106 -6.38 -10.65 -9.98
CA VAL A 106 -7.26 -10.87 -11.15
C VAL A 106 -8.45 -11.77 -10.81
N ARG A 107 -8.32 -12.67 -9.83
CA ARG A 107 -9.40 -13.59 -9.42
C ARG A 107 -10.39 -12.97 -8.43
N SER A 108 -10.07 -11.82 -7.83
CA SER A 108 -10.92 -11.08 -6.87
C SER A 108 -11.82 -10.06 -7.55
#